data_AF-A0A6V7X5Z8-F1
#
_entry.id   AF-A0A6V7X5Z8-F1
#
_cell.length_a   1.000
_cell.length_b   1.000
_cell.length_c   1.000
_cell.angle_alpha   90.00
_cell.angle_beta   90.00
_cell.angle_gamma   90.00
#
_symmetry.space_group_name_H-M   'P 1'
#
loop_
_entity.id
_entity.type
_entity.pdbx_description
1 polymer ?
#
loop_
_entity_poly.entity_id
_entity_poly.type
_entity_poly.pdbx_seq_one_letter_code
_entity_poly.pdbx_strand_id
1 'polypeptide(L)'
;MTGVFYNSNLLLFNILSIFLFIELLNVQATISKDFSNFLIKEYGEEVEKLIARRDLGFGGSFGGGQENEGNKRISKRRPIIFVHGLTNVAGTYEYIRRYFLTKGYNNSELYATTYSYGVKKFLKDKMECRHITQIRLLIEAVSRYKKSNIDVVAFSMGSPMAKKAILGGICVDTGQYLGQPLTNLVHTFIGVAGANRDAEPLCKLLSWAEPCNQVNGISCNSAFLRDINSVVGYEAFSRISVIRSIDDTIVGNIACDGQSVSSINGQNDEIVGYSHPMIIYATQDIIYRIIQGLKN
;
A
#
# COMPACT_ATOMS: atom_id res chain seq x y z
N MET A 1 28.55 -53.53 -3.65
CA MET A 1 28.82 -52.18 -4.19
C MET A 1 28.38 -52.16 -5.64
N THR A 2 27.15 -51.72 -5.91
CA THR A 2 26.61 -51.58 -7.28
C THR A 2 26.35 -50.10 -7.52
N GLY A 3 27.24 -49.45 -8.28
CA GLY A 3 27.09 -48.06 -8.70
C GLY A 3 26.25 -48.00 -9.99
N VAL A 4 25.14 -47.26 -9.94
CA VAL A 4 24.32 -46.94 -11.10
C VAL A 4 24.92 -45.71 -11.78
N PHE A 5 25.41 -45.86 -13.01
CA PHE A 5 25.79 -44.74 -13.87
C PHE A 5 24.54 -44.14 -14.51
N TYR A 6 24.17 -42.93 -14.11
CA TYR A 6 23.15 -42.14 -14.80
C TYR A 6 23.79 -41.39 -15.97
N ASN A 7 23.21 -41.57 -17.16
CA ASN A 7 23.67 -41.04 -18.43
C ASN A 7 23.31 -39.54 -18.53
N SER A 8 24.32 -38.67 -18.47
CA SER A 8 24.22 -37.21 -18.33
C SER A 8 23.53 -36.50 -19.50
N ASN A 9 23.33 -37.16 -20.64
CA ASN A 9 22.70 -36.57 -21.82
C ASN A 9 21.15 -36.59 -21.81
N LEU A 10 20.51 -37.42 -20.97
CA LEU A 10 19.04 -37.46 -20.87
C LEU A 10 18.47 -36.36 -19.95
N LEU A 11 19.29 -35.83 -19.04
CA LEU A 11 18.93 -34.71 -18.17
C LEU A 11 18.96 -33.36 -18.91
N LEU A 12 19.90 -33.15 -19.82
CA LEU A 12 20.01 -31.90 -20.60
C LEU A 12 18.82 -31.69 -21.54
N PHE A 13 18.28 -32.76 -22.15
CA PHE A 13 17.13 -32.66 -23.07
C PHE A 13 15.80 -32.36 -22.35
N ASN A 14 15.65 -32.83 -21.10
CA ASN A 14 14.48 -32.53 -20.27
C ASN A 14 14.53 -31.12 -19.66
N ILE A 15 15.72 -30.56 -19.44
CA ILE A 15 15.86 -29.19 -18.96
C ILE A 15 15.55 -28.18 -20.09
N LEU A 16 16.02 -28.44 -21.32
CA LEU A 16 15.73 -27.56 -22.47
C LEU A 16 14.25 -27.51 -22.88
N SER A 17 13.47 -28.58 -22.66
CA SER A 17 12.01 -28.55 -22.90
C SER A 17 11.21 -27.87 -21.78
N ILE A 18 11.77 -27.76 -20.56
CA ILE A 18 11.18 -26.97 -19.48
C ILE A 18 11.50 -25.48 -19.66
N PHE A 19 12.66 -25.14 -20.23
CA PHE A 19 13.02 -23.76 -20.54
C PHE A 19 12.33 -23.19 -21.80
N LEU A 20 11.85 -24.03 -22.71
CA LEU A 20 11.06 -23.59 -23.88
C LEU A 20 9.54 -23.51 -23.63
N PHE A 21 9.08 -23.67 -22.39
CA PHE A 21 7.68 -23.49 -21.99
C PHE A 21 7.48 -22.38 -20.94
N ILE A 22 8.46 -21.46 -20.82
CA ILE A 22 8.38 -20.25 -19.97
C ILE A 22 8.61 -18.98 -20.82
N GLU A 23 8.20 -18.97 -22.08
CA GLU A 23 8.18 -17.74 -22.91
C GLU A 23 6.77 -17.34 -23.39
N LEU A 24 5.71 -17.84 -22.76
CA LEU A 24 4.33 -17.40 -23.05
C LEU A 24 3.46 -17.19 -21.80
N LEU A 25 4.05 -16.92 -20.64
CA LEU A 25 3.33 -16.26 -19.57
C LEU A 25 3.69 -14.78 -19.60
N ASN A 26 3.16 -14.08 -20.61
CA ASN A 26 2.90 -12.65 -20.49
C ASN A 26 1.90 -12.51 -19.35
N VAL A 27 2.40 -12.39 -18.12
CA VAL A 27 1.57 -12.14 -16.95
C VAL A 27 1.00 -10.75 -17.13
N GLN A 28 -0.22 -10.79 -17.64
CA GLN A 28 -1.10 -9.73 -18.05
C GLN A 28 -1.20 -8.67 -16.95
N ALA A 29 -1.41 -7.43 -17.38
CA ALA A 29 -1.64 -6.28 -16.51
C ALA A 29 -2.50 -6.66 -15.29
N THR A 30 -2.01 -6.33 -14.11
CA THR A 30 -2.70 -6.60 -12.84
C THR A 30 -3.78 -5.56 -12.54
N ILE A 31 -3.72 -4.39 -13.21
CA ILE A 31 -4.87 -3.51 -13.37
C ILE A 31 -5.64 -3.85 -14.66
N SER A 32 -6.97 -3.76 -14.63
CA SER A 32 -7.80 -4.08 -15.78
C SER A 32 -7.57 -3.13 -16.95
N LYS A 33 -7.83 -3.63 -18.17
CA LYS A 33 -7.80 -2.81 -19.39
C LYS A 33 -8.76 -1.61 -19.31
N ASP A 34 -9.93 -1.78 -18.72
CA ASP A 34 -10.90 -0.70 -18.59
C ASP A 34 -10.41 0.42 -17.68
N PHE A 35 -9.79 0.06 -16.54
CA PHE A 35 -9.20 1.05 -15.65
C PHE A 35 -7.96 1.70 -16.26
N SER A 36 -7.13 0.94 -16.98
CA SER A 36 -6.00 1.46 -17.76
C SER A 36 -6.46 2.47 -18.82
N ASN A 37 -7.48 2.13 -19.61
CA ASN A 37 -8.05 3.03 -20.61
C ASN A 37 -8.64 4.30 -19.98
N PHE A 38 -9.30 4.17 -18.83
CA PHE A 38 -9.76 5.32 -18.05
C PHE A 38 -8.60 6.22 -17.63
N LEU A 39 -7.52 5.65 -17.09
CA LEU A 39 -6.33 6.41 -16.68
C LEU A 39 -5.71 7.15 -17.87
N ILE A 40 -5.53 6.48 -19.01
CA ILE A 40 -4.99 7.10 -20.23
C ILE A 40 -5.88 8.25 -20.68
N LYS A 41 -7.19 8.02 -20.74
CA LYS A 41 -8.15 9.02 -21.21
C LYS A 41 -8.20 10.26 -20.31
N GLU A 42 -8.21 10.08 -19.00
CA GLU A 42 -8.45 11.18 -18.05
C GLU A 42 -7.15 11.83 -17.53
N TYR A 43 -6.03 11.11 -17.56
CA TYR A 43 -4.76 11.55 -16.95
C TYR A 43 -3.52 11.39 -17.86
N GLY A 44 -3.64 10.66 -18.98
CA GLY A 44 -2.53 10.40 -19.91
C GLY A 44 -1.74 9.12 -19.61
N GLU A 45 -0.94 8.69 -20.60
CA GLU A 45 -0.18 7.43 -20.57
C GLU A 45 0.86 7.37 -19.46
N GLU A 46 1.51 8.49 -19.13
CA GLU A 46 2.52 8.52 -18.07
C GLU A 46 1.92 8.25 -16.69
N VAL A 47 0.72 8.78 -16.41
CA VAL A 47 0.00 8.49 -15.16
C VAL A 47 -0.47 7.04 -15.15
N GLU A 48 -0.96 6.54 -16.28
CA GLU A 48 -1.31 5.12 -16.38
C GLU A 48 -0.12 4.22 -16.06
N LYS A 49 1.04 4.48 -16.66
CA LYS A 49 2.26 3.70 -16.44
C LYS A 49 2.73 3.77 -14.98
N LEU A 50 2.68 4.98 -14.39
CA LEU A 50 3.00 5.23 -13.00
C LEU A 50 2.09 4.43 -12.06
N ILE A 51 0.80 4.32 -12.37
CA ILE A 51 -0.18 3.58 -11.56
C ILE A 51 -0.16 2.08 -11.85
N ALA A 52 0.07 1.64 -13.09
CA ALA A 52 -0.01 0.23 -13.45
C ALA A 52 1.22 -0.57 -12.99
N ARG A 53 2.40 0.06 -12.99
CA ARG A 53 3.68 -0.55 -12.57
C ARG A 53 3.97 -1.90 -13.21
N ARG A 54 3.68 -2.01 -14.52
CA ARG A 54 3.95 -3.23 -15.31
C ARG A 54 5.43 -3.59 -15.33
N ASP A 55 6.31 -2.61 -15.10
CA ASP A 55 7.76 -2.82 -14.94
C ASP A 55 8.14 -3.76 -13.78
N LEU A 56 7.23 -4.00 -12.84
CA LEU A 56 7.45 -4.87 -11.68
C LEU A 56 6.85 -6.27 -11.80
N GLY A 57 6.16 -6.60 -12.90
CA GLY A 57 5.45 -7.87 -13.04
C GLY A 57 4.48 -8.13 -11.89
N PHE A 58 4.58 -9.28 -11.22
CA PHE A 58 3.74 -9.63 -10.06
C PHE A 58 3.86 -8.67 -8.87
N GLY A 59 4.97 -7.92 -8.76
CA GLY A 59 5.15 -6.89 -7.75
C GLY A 59 4.52 -5.55 -8.14
N GLY A 60 3.91 -5.45 -9.32
CA GLY A 60 3.19 -4.27 -9.78
C GLY A 60 1.87 -4.07 -9.03
N SER A 61 1.00 -3.26 -9.63
CA SER A 61 -0.24 -2.81 -9.01
C SER A 61 -1.32 -3.89 -9.04
N PHE A 62 -2.55 -3.62 -8.60
CA PHE A 62 -3.73 -4.42 -8.97
C PHE A 62 -5.00 -3.60 -8.87
N GLY A 63 -6.05 -4.02 -9.59
CA GLY A 63 -7.42 -3.49 -9.43
C GLY A 63 -8.16 -3.24 -10.75
N GLY A 64 -9.35 -2.64 -10.66
CA GLY A 64 -10.12 -2.25 -11.85
C GLY A 64 -11.02 -3.34 -12.44
N GLY A 65 -11.05 -4.55 -11.89
CA GLY A 65 -11.90 -5.66 -12.35
C GLY A 65 -11.17 -6.70 -13.21
N GLN A 66 -11.90 -7.66 -13.77
CA GLN A 66 -11.34 -8.56 -14.79
C GLN A 66 -11.55 -8.01 -16.19
N GLU A 67 -10.63 -8.30 -17.11
CA GLU A 67 -10.89 -8.16 -18.54
C GLU A 67 -12.13 -9.01 -18.88
N ASN A 68 -13.16 -8.39 -19.46
CA ASN A 68 -14.46 -8.97 -19.85
C ASN A 68 -15.60 -8.96 -18.81
N GLU A 69 -15.51 -8.21 -17.70
CA GLU A 69 -16.71 -7.87 -16.89
C GLU A 69 -17.56 -6.77 -17.55
N GLY A 70 -17.77 -6.89 -18.86
CA GLY A 70 -18.59 -5.98 -19.66
C GLY A 70 -19.90 -5.65 -18.95
N ASN A 71 -20.08 -4.37 -18.64
CA ASN A 71 -21.29 -3.81 -18.02
C ASN A 71 -21.82 -4.54 -16.76
N LYS A 72 -20.98 -5.31 -16.03
CA LYS A 72 -21.41 -5.88 -14.75
C LYS A 72 -21.35 -4.79 -13.69
N ARG A 73 -22.54 -4.22 -13.42
CA ARG A 73 -22.96 -3.37 -12.29
C ARG A 73 -21.81 -2.71 -11.51
N ILE A 74 -21.73 -1.37 -11.58
CA ILE A 74 -21.01 -0.54 -10.59
C ILE A 74 -21.28 -1.16 -9.22
N SER A 75 -20.23 -1.68 -8.58
CA SER A 75 -20.40 -2.30 -7.27
C SER A 75 -20.99 -1.29 -6.30
N LYS A 76 -21.89 -1.77 -5.43
CA LYS A 76 -22.44 -0.99 -4.32
C LYS A 76 -21.46 -0.82 -3.16
N ARG A 77 -20.32 -1.54 -3.15
CA ARG A 77 -19.30 -1.42 -2.10
C ARG A 77 -18.34 -0.27 -2.42
N ARG A 78 -17.87 0.41 -1.37
CA ARG A 78 -16.78 1.38 -1.50
C ARG A 78 -15.51 0.64 -1.93
N PRO A 79 -14.77 1.15 -2.94
CA PRO A 79 -13.47 0.62 -3.28
C PRO A 79 -12.48 0.75 -2.12
N ILE A 80 -11.56 -0.19 -2.01
CA ILE A 80 -10.51 -0.22 -0.99
C ILE A 80 -9.17 -0.05 -1.68
N ILE A 81 -8.36 0.89 -1.19
CA ILE A 81 -6.99 1.09 -1.62
C ILE A 81 -6.04 0.63 -0.52
N PHE A 82 -5.15 -0.30 -0.85
CA PHE A 82 -4.06 -0.74 0.02
C PHE A 82 -2.78 0.02 -0.31
N VAL A 83 -2.16 0.62 0.71
CA VAL A 83 -0.89 1.35 0.60
C VAL A 83 0.19 0.59 1.37
N HIS A 84 1.19 0.10 0.64
CA HIS A 84 2.21 -0.79 1.18
C HIS A 84 3.23 -0.11 2.08
N GLY A 85 3.94 -0.90 2.89
CA GLY A 85 5.08 -0.45 3.69
C GLY A 85 6.42 -0.46 2.95
N LEU A 86 7.49 -0.07 3.66
CA LEU A 86 8.83 0.19 3.13
C LEU A 86 9.44 -0.98 2.32
N THR A 87 9.34 -2.22 2.81
CA THR A 87 9.95 -3.40 2.16
C THR A 87 8.96 -4.16 1.28
N ASN A 88 7.70 -3.73 1.24
CA ASN A 88 6.63 -4.40 0.51
C ASN A 88 6.39 -3.76 -0.86
N VAL A 89 5.54 -4.41 -1.63
CA VAL A 89 5.00 -3.91 -2.91
C VAL A 89 3.50 -4.19 -2.94
N ALA A 90 2.75 -3.62 -3.88
CA ALA A 90 1.32 -3.91 -4.01
C ALA A 90 1.04 -5.43 -4.12
N GLY A 91 1.83 -6.17 -4.93
CA GLY A 91 1.74 -7.62 -5.01
C GLY A 91 1.86 -8.38 -3.67
N THR A 92 2.50 -7.80 -2.64
CA THR A 92 2.54 -8.39 -1.29
C THR A 92 1.14 -8.52 -0.68
N TYR A 93 0.19 -7.65 -1.07
CA TYR A 93 -1.17 -7.60 -0.52
C TYR A 93 -2.15 -8.52 -1.24
N GLU A 94 -1.66 -9.47 -2.04
CA GLU A 94 -2.49 -10.50 -2.66
C GLU A 94 -3.17 -11.39 -1.59
N TYR A 95 -2.57 -11.62 -0.42
CA TYR A 95 -3.22 -12.39 0.67
C TYR A 95 -4.49 -11.70 1.19
N ILE A 96 -4.44 -10.39 1.44
CA ILE A 96 -5.60 -9.64 1.91
C ILE A 96 -6.62 -9.49 0.79
N ARG A 97 -6.18 -9.27 -0.45
CA ARG A 97 -7.07 -9.27 -1.62
C ARG A 97 -7.85 -10.59 -1.71
N ARG A 98 -7.18 -11.74 -1.64
CA ARG A 98 -7.83 -13.07 -1.66
C ARG A 98 -8.81 -13.25 -0.51
N TYR A 99 -8.44 -12.83 0.69
CA TYR A 99 -9.36 -12.86 1.82
C TYR A 99 -10.64 -12.07 1.54
N PHE A 100 -10.53 -10.83 1.04
CA PHE A 100 -11.70 -10.01 0.69
C PHE A 100 -12.55 -10.67 -0.41
N LEU A 101 -11.91 -11.28 -1.43
CA LEU A 101 -12.62 -12.05 -2.46
C LEU A 101 -13.43 -13.21 -1.86
N THR A 102 -12.91 -13.92 -0.86
CA THR A 102 -13.67 -14.97 -0.15
C THR A 102 -14.87 -14.43 0.63
N LYS A 103 -14.89 -13.13 0.94
CA LYS A 103 -16.01 -12.40 1.58
C LYS A 103 -16.92 -11.71 0.56
N GLY A 104 -16.86 -12.13 -0.70
CA GLY A 104 -17.70 -11.64 -1.78
C GLY A 104 -17.34 -10.25 -2.30
N TYR A 105 -16.13 -9.74 -2.00
CA TYR A 105 -15.58 -8.65 -2.80
C TYR A 105 -15.20 -9.16 -4.19
N ASN A 106 -15.03 -8.24 -5.14
CA ASN A 106 -14.51 -8.52 -6.48
C ASN A 106 -13.28 -7.65 -6.80
N ASN A 107 -12.57 -8.02 -7.87
CA ASN A 107 -11.35 -7.32 -8.29
C ASN A 107 -11.57 -5.87 -8.73
N SER A 108 -12.83 -5.46 -8.94
CA SER A 108 -13.16 -4.08 -9.26
C SER A 108 -13.28 -3.20 -8.00
N GLU A 109 -13.16 -3.77 -6.80
CA GLU A 109 -13.30 -3.07 -5.51
C GLU A 109 -11.99 -3.00 -4.74
N LEU A 110 -10.94 -3.68 -5.18
CA LEU A 110 -9.69 -3.84 -4.45
C LEU A 110 -8.55 -3.30 -5.30
N TYR A 111 -7.80 -2.34 -4.76
CA TYR A 111 -6.79 -1.59 -5.51
C TYR A 111 -5.51 -1.46 -4.70
N ALA A 112 -4.37 -1.51 -5.37
CA ALA A 112 -3.09 -1.12 -4.81
C ALA A 112 -2.14 -0.71 -5.93
N THR A 113 -1.20 0.18 -5.62
CA THR A 113 -0.07 0.48 -6.52
C THR A 113 1.23 0.37 -5.76
N THR A 114 2.28 -0.07 -6.46
CA THR A 114 3.62 -0.05 -5.87
C THR A 114 4.24 1.33 -6.06
N TYR A 115 4.56 2.03 -4.98
CA TYR A 115 5.51 3.12 -5.03
C TYR A 115 6.93 2.55 -4.98
N SER A 116 7.87 3.19 -5.68
CA SER A 116 9.26 2.74 -5.79
C SER A 116 9.43 1.25 -6.16
N TYR A 117 10.22 0.47 -5.40
CA TYR A 117 10.59 -0.90 -5.76
C TYR A 117 10.61 -1.86 -4.56
N GLY A 118 10.03 -1.46 -3.42
CA GLY A 118 9.97 -2.24 -2.18
C GLY A 118 11.36 -2.69 -1.71
N VAL A 119 11.49 -3.95 -1.33
CA VAL A 119 12.75 -4.56 -0.84
C VAL A 119 13.98 -4.31 -1.75
N LYS A 120 13.81 -4.05 -3.06
CA LYS A 120 14.95 -3.78 -3.95
C LYS A 120 15.60 -2.41 -3.71
N LYS A 121 14.87 -1.44 -3.17
CA LYS A 121 15.35 -0.07 -2.94
C LYS A 121 15.06 0.48 -1.54
N PHE A 122 14.61 -0.37 -0.62
CA PHE A 122 14.13 0.07 0.69
C PHE A 122 15.13 0.97 1.47
N LEU A 123 16.45 0.74 1.36
CA LEU A 123 17.44 1.61 2.01
C LEU A 123 17.48 3.06 1.49
N LYS A 124 16.85 3.32 0.34
CA LYS A 124 16.75 4.63 -0.32
C LYS A 124 15.32 5.18 -0.37
N ASP A 125 14.32 4.36 -0.01
CA ASP A 125 12.91 4.68 -0.18
C ASP A 125 12.40 5.54 0.97
N LYS A 126 12.69 6.84 0.90
CA LYS A 126 12.10 7.87 1.75
C LYS A 126 10.69 8.28 1.27
N MET A 127 9.96 9.05 2.06
CA MET A 127 8.59 9.49 1.76
C MET A 127 8.58 10.66 0.76
N GLU A 128 9.16 10.42 -0.42
CA GLU A 128 9.37 11.43 -1.46
C GLU A 128 8.05 11.93 -2.06
N CYS A 129 7.99 13.22 -2.42
CA CYS A 129 6.81 13.84 -3.02
C CYS A 129 6.27 13.08 -4.24
N ARG A 130 7.15 12.47 -5.06
CA ARG A 130 6.74 11.64 -6.21
C ARG A 130 5.94 10.39 -5.80
N HIS A 131 6.31 9.74 -4.70
CA HIS A 131 5.58 8.59 -4.17
C HIS A 131 4.23 9.01 -3.61
N ILE A 132 4.21 10.14 -2.89
CA ILE A 132 2.98 10.73 -2.36
C ILE A 132 2.03 11.10 -3.49
N THR A 133 2.54 11.73 -4.55
CA THR A 133 1.78 12.09 -5.75
C THR A 133 1.17 10.85 -6.40
N GLN A 134 1.93 9.76 -6.52
CA GLN A 134 1.42 8.50 -7.05
C GLN A 134 0.26 7.92 -6.21
N ILE A 135 0.40 7.89 -4.87
CA ILE A 135 -0.67 7.41 -3.98
C ILE A 135 -1.91 8.31 -4.10
N ARG A 136 -1.70 9.63 -4.14
CA ARG A 136 -2.77 10.62 -4.28
C ARG A 136 -3.53 10.43 -5.60
N LEU A 137 -2.81 10.27 -6.71
CA LEU A 137 -3.39 10.01 -8.03
C LEU A 137 -4.22 8.73 -8.03
N LEU A 138 -3.77 7.67 -7.35
CA LEU A 138 -4.57 6.44 -7.22
C LEU A 138 -5.88 6.69 -6.46
N ILE A 139 -5.85 7.43 -5.34
CA ILE A 139 -7.03 7.79 -4.56
C ILE A 139 -8.06 8.53 -5.41
N GLU A 140 -7.62 9.59 -6.11
CA GLU A 140 -8.49 10.40 -6.96
C GLU A 140 -9.02 9.58 -8.15
N ALA A 141 -8.17 8.83 -8.83
CA ALA A 141 -8.55 8.05 -10.01
C ALA A 141 -9.55 6.94 -9.66
N VAL A 142 -9.34 6.20 -8.57
CA VAL A 142 -10.28 5.15 -8.12
C VAL A 142 -11.62 5.75 -7.71
N SER A 143 -11.62 6.84 -6.94
CA SER A 143 -12.85 7.52 -6.54
C SER A 143 -13.65 8.00 -7.75
N ARG A 144 -12.99 8.60 -8.75
CA ARG A 144 -13.63 9.05 -9.99
C ARG A 144 -14.11 7.91 -10.87
N TYR A 145 -13.27 6.89 -11.08
CA TYR A 145 -13.60 5.71 -11.88
C TYR A 145 -14.84 4.98 -11.35
N LYS A 146 -14.94 4.86 -10.02
CA LYS A 146 -16.04 4.16 -9.35
C LYS A 146 -17.19 5.06 -8.94
N LYS A 147 -17.04 6.39 -9.11
CA LYS A 147 -18.01 7.42 -8.70
C LYS A 147 -18.45 7.22 -7.25
N SER A 148 -17.49 6.97 -6.38
CA SER A 148 -17.74 6.56 -4.99
C SER A 148 -16.64 7.10 -4.07
N ASN A 149 -16.99 7.26 -2.80
CA ASN A 149 -15.99 7.38 -1.75
C ASN A 149 -15.22 6.06 -1.61
N ILE A 150 -14.02 6.15 -1.07
CA ILE A 150 -13.12 5.01 -0.90
C ILE A 150 -12.84 4.72 0.57
N ASP A 151 -12.36 3.52 0.84
CA ASP A 151 -11.69 3.17 2.08
C ASP A 151 -10.17 3.02 1.79
N VAL A 152 -9.32 3.48 2.71
CA VAL A 152 -7.86 3.39 2.61
C VAL A 152 -7.33 2.54 3.75
N VAL A 153 -6.49 1.55 3.42
CA VAL A 153 -5.78 0.72 4.40
C VAL A 153 -4.29 0.85 4.14
N ALA A 154 -3.58 1.44 5.10
CA ALA A 154 -2.20 1.84 4.92
C ALA A 154 -1.30 1.21 5.99
N PHE A 155 -0.20 0.59 5.55
CA PHE A 155 0.61 -0.31 6.38
C PHE A 155 1.99 0.25 6.64
N SER A 156 2.49 0.20 7.88
CA SER A 156 3.85 0.62 8.21
C SER A 156 4.14 2.03 7.69
N MET A 157 5.23 2.24 6.94
CA MET A 157 5.56 3.51 6.27
C MET A 157 4.48 3.97 5.28
N GLY A 158 3.67 3.07 4.74
CA GLY A 158 2.53 3.43 3.90
C GLY A 158 1.49 4.30 4.61
N SER A 159 1.36 4.17 5.94
CA SER A 159 0.44 4.98 6.75
C SER A 159 0.76 6.48 6.70
N PRO A 160 1.96 6.96 7.11
CA PRO A 160 2.30 8.37 6.98
C PRO A 160 2.30 8.86 5.51
N MET A 161 2.64 7.99 4.54
CA MET A 161 2.58 8.35 3.12
C MET A 161 1.13 8.58 2.62
N ALA A 162 0.21 7.68 2.97
CA ALA A 162 -1.20 7.84 2.65
C ALA A 162 -1.80 9.07 3.36
N LYS A 163 -1.43 9.29 4.62
CA LYS A 163 -1.72 10.52 5.35
C LYS A 163 -1.29 11.77 4.58
N LYS A 164 -0.05 11.85 4.07
CA LYS A 164 0.37 13.02 3.29
C LYS A 164 -0.40 13.16 1.97
N ALA A 165 -0.67 12.04 1.27
CA ALA A 165 -1.43 12.05 0.02
C ALA A 165 -2.85 12.60 0.22
N ILE A 166 -3.49 12.25 1.34
CA ILE A 166 -4.82 12.73 1.72
C ILE A 166 -4.77 14.19 2.20
N LEU A 167 -3.79 14.57 3.02
CA LEU A 167 -3.62 15.95 3.50
C LEU A 167 -3.42 16.93 2.33
N GLY A 168 -2.65 16.52 1.32
CA GLY A 168 -2.22 17.42 0.26
C GLY A 168 -1.23 18.46 0.79
N GLY A 169 -1.41 19.72 0.40
CA GLY A 169 -0.53 20.81 0.79
C GLY A 169 0.84 20.75 0.11
N ILE A 170 1.85 21.32 0.75
CA ILE A 170 3.21 21.43 0.20
C ILE A 170 4.05 20.21 0.62
N CYS A 171 4.75 19.60 -0.33
CA CYS A 171 5.75 18.56 -0.05
C CYS A 171 6.97 19.16 0.65
N VAL A 172 7.39 18.58 1.76
CA VAL A 172 8.49 19.10 2.59
C VAL A 172 9.88 19.00 1.94
N ASP A 173 10.04 18.10 0.97
CA ASP A 173 11.30 17.81 0.29
C ASP A 173 11.47 18.61 -1.02
N THR A 174 10.39 18.81 -1.77
CA THR A 174 10.45 19.48 -3.09
C THR A 174 9.78 20.85 -3.14
N GLY A 175 8.94 21.19 -2.17
CA GLY A 175 8.08 22.39 -2.23
C GLY A 175 6.91 22.29 -3.20
N GLN A 176 6.72 21.14 -3.88
CA GLN A 176 5.60 20.93 -4.80
C GLN A 176 4.26 20.97 -4.05
N TYR A 177 3.27 21.65 -4.61
CA TYR A 177 1.91 21.66 -4.10
C TYR A 177 1.12 20.45 -4.63
N LEU A 178 0.59 19.62 -3.72
CA LEU A 178 -0.20 18.42 -4.01
C LEU A 178 -1.69 18.71 -4.22
N GLY A 179 -2.15 19.92 -3.90
CA GLY A 179 -3.57 20.26 -3.91
C GLY A 179 -4.22 20.25 -2.52
N GLN A 180 -5.53 20.45 -2.50
CA GLN A 180 -6.35 20.50 -1.29
C GLN A 180 -6.52 19.12 -0.64
N PRO A 181 -6.93 19.04 0.64
CA PRO A 181 -7.20 17.76 1.30
C PRO A 181 -8.25 16.90 0.56
N LEU A 182 -8.04 15.58 0.54
CA LEU A 182 -8.95 14.58 -0.03
C LEU A 182 -9.87 13.96 1.02
N THR A 183 -10.00 14.56 2.20
CA THR A 183 -10.81 14.07 3.32
C THR A 183 -12.21 13.66 2.87
N ASN A 184 -12.85 14.45 2.02
CA ASN A 184 -14.21 14.18 1.50
C ASN A 184 -14.29 13.01 0.51
N LEU A 185 -13.17 12.51 0.00
CA LEU A 185 -13.13 11.30 -0.84
C LEU A 185 -12.94 10.03 -0.01
N VAL A 186 -12.32 10.12 1.17
CA VAL A 186 -11.98 8.99 2.01
C VAL A 186 -13.02 8.81 3.11
N HIS A 187 -13.84 7.77 3.01
CA HIS A 187 -14.83 7.42 4.00
C HIS A 187 -14.18 6.81 5.25
N THR A 188 -13.37 5.77 5.07
CA THR A 188 -12.66 5.10 6.17
C THR A 188 -11.15 5.10 5.92
N PHE A 189 -10.36 5.44 6.93
CA PHE A 189 -8.92 5.26 6.94
C PHE A 189 -8.52 4.26 8.04
N ILE A 190 -7.69 3.28 7.69
CA ILE A 190 -7.14 2.30 8.64
C ILE A 190 -5.62 2.31 8.56
N GLY A 191 -4.97 2.74 9.64
CA GLY A 191 -3.52 2.64 9.82
C GLY A 191 -3.15 1.31 10.49
N VAL A 192 -2.27 0.53 9.85
CA VAL A 192 -1.89 -0.83 10.31
C VAL A 192 -0.39 -0.86 10.60
N ALA A 193 -0.01 -0.94 11.88
CA ALA A 193 1.36 -0.77 12.37
C ALA A 193 2.04 0.49 11.80
N GLY A 194 1.29 1.60 11.66
CA GLY A 194 1.75 2.80 10.99
C GLY A 194 2.93 3.47 11.69
N ALA A 195 3.93 3.93 10.95
CA ALA A 195 5.04 4.76 11.46
C ALA A 195 4.62 6.25 11.49
N ASN A 196 3.50 6.56 12.14
CA ASN A 196 2.85 7.88 12.04
C ASN A 196 3.57 8.97 12.85
N ARG A 197 4.35 8.58 13.85
CA ARG A 197 5.09 9.50 14.73
C ARG A 197 6.58 9.20 14.85
N ASP A 198 6.98 7.96 14.62
CA ASP A 198 8.36 7.51 14.76
C ASP A 198 8.55 6.14 14.08
N ALA A 199 9.80 5.71 14.01
CA ALA A 199 10.19 4.32 13.77
C ALA A 199 11.53 4.05 14.48
N GLU A 200 11.65 4.44 15.74
CA GLU A 200 12.92 4.46 16.48
C GLU A 200 13.70 3.15 16.41
N PRO A 201 13.11 1.95 16.61
CA PRO A 201 13.88 0.71 16.57
C PRO A 201 14.55 0.49 15.20
N LEU A 202 13.80 0.71 14.11
CA LEU A 202 14.31 0.65 12.75
C LEU A 202 15.37 1.72 12.48
N CYS A 203 15.11 2.97 12.89
CA CYS A 203 15.99 4.10 12.60
C CYS A 203 17.20 4.21 13.52
N LYS A 204 17.21 3.50 14.65
CA LYS A 204 18.42 3.25 15.44
C LYS A 204 19.31 2.23 14.75
N LEU A 205 18.73 1.16 14.20
CA LEU A 205 19.46 0.12 13.49
C LEU A 205 19.99 0.60 12.13
N LEU A 206 19.20 1.39 11.41
CA LEU A 206 19.46 1.87 10.06
C LEU A 206 19.57 3.40 10.00
N SER A 207 20.23 4.01 10.98
CA SER A 207 20.35 5.48 11.08
C SER A 207 20.97 6.15 9.85
N TRP A 208 21.79 5.42 9.10
CA TRP A 208 22.43 5.86 7.86
C TRP A 208 21.54 5.71 6.61
N ALA A 209 20.42 4.97 6.70
CA ALA A 209 19.54 4.72 5.57
C ALA A 209 18.62 5.92 5.31
N GLU A 210 18.32 6.18 4.04
CA GLU A 210 17.56 7.38 3.65
C GLU A 210 16.13 7.44 4.25
N PRO A 211 15.38 6.34 4.44
CA PRO A 211 14.06 6.40 5.09
C PRO A 211 14.09 7.00 6.50
N CYS A 212 15.24 7.04 7.16
CA CYS A 212 15.40 7.54 8.53
C CYS A 212 15.92 8.99 8.61
N ASN A 213 15.91 9.73 7.49
CA ASN A 213 16.34 11.13 7.48
C ASN A 213 15.33 12.09 8.17
N GLN A 214 15.79 13.29 8.54
CA GLN A 214 15.03 14.30 9.28
C GLN A 214 14.14 15.23 8.41
N VAL A 215 14.17 15.07 7.09
CA VAL A 215 13.34 15.84 6.14
C VAL A 215 12.08 15.05 5.80
N ASN A 216 12.22 13.99 5.00
CA ASN A 216 11.12 13.16 4.51
C ASN A 216 11.25 11.68 4.92
N GLY A 217 11.87 11.45 6.08
CA GLY A 217 11.97 10.13 6.71
C GLY A 217 10.98 9.90 7.84
N ILE A 218 10.94 8.67 8.34
CA ILE A 218 10.04 8.18 9.41
C ILE A 218 10.64 8.34 10.82
N SER A 219 11.82 8.96 10.93
CA SER A 219 12.42 9.28 12.22
C SER A 219 11.58 10.32 12.96
N CYS A 220 11.51 10.18 14.29
CA CYS A 220 10.82 11.16 15.11
C CYS A 220 11.23 12.60 14.79
N ASN A 221 10.24 13.50 14.81
CA ASN A 221 10.40 14.91 14.49
C ASN A 221 10.96 15.20 13.08
N SER A 222 10.87 14.27 12.11
CA SER A 222 11.15 14.66 10.73
C SER A 222 10.17 15.75 10.26
N ALA A 223 10.59 16.57 9.30
CA ALA A 223 9.72 17.61 8.75
C ALA A 223 8.40 17.02 8.19
N PHE A 224 8.47 15.84 7.58
CA PHE A 224 7.32 15.11 7.07
C PHE A 224 6.37 14.67 8.19
N LEU A 225 6.88 14.06 9.27
CA LEU A 225 6.02 13.62 10.36
C LEU A 225 5.41 14.79 11.12
N ARG A 226 6.12 15.93 11.24
CA ARG A 226 5.52 17.16 11.78
C ARG A 226 4.38 17.69 10.90
N ASP A 227 4.58 17.69 9.59
CA ASP A 227 3.60 18.17 8.61
C ASP A 227 2.29 17.35 8.67
N ILE A 228 2.37 16.03 8.57
CA ILE A 228 1.16 15.17 8.58
C ILE A 228 0.45 15.10 9.94
N ASN A 229 1.10 15.54 11.02
CA ASN A 229 0.49 15.55 12.36
C ASN A 229 0.08 16.97 12.80
N SER A 230 0.23 17.97 11.92
CA SER A 230 -0.17 19.37 12.18
C SER A 230 -1.68 19.60 12.09
N VAL A 231 -2.41 18.68 11.45
CA VAL A 231 -3.86 18.72 11.27
C VAL A 231 -4.47 17.45 11.87
N VAL A 232 -5.65 17.59 12.48
CA VAL A 232 -6.35 16.51 13.18
C VAL A 232 -7.52 16.00 12.32
N GLY A 233 -7.69 14.68 12.24
CA GLY A 233 -8.90 14.05 11.69
C GLY A 233 -9.15 14.26 10.20
N TYR A 234 -8.11 14.57 9.42
CA TYR A 234 -8.27 14.83 7.98
C TYR A 234 -8.18 13.55 7.14
N GLU A 235 -7.74 12.44 7.74
CA GLU A 235 -7.47 11.18 7.04
C GLU A 235 -8.74 10.56 6.44
N ALA A 236 -9.91 10.79 7.06
CA ALA A 236 -11.20 10.35 6.56
C ALA A 236 -12.34 11.17 7.19
N PHE A 237 -13.45 11.34 6.46
CA PHE A 237 -14.61 12.10 6.96
C PHE A 237 -15.52 11.30 7.90
N SER A 238 -15.47 9.96 7.87
CA SER A 238 -16.40 9.10 8.64
C SER A 238 -15.70 8.33 9.74
N ARG A 239 -14.61 7.61 9.43
CA ARG A 239 -13.94 6.76 10.43
C ARG A 239 -12.43 6.65 10.22
N ILE A 240 -11.67 6.82 11.29
CA ILE A 240 -10.22 6.65 11.36
C ILE A 240 -9.94 5.58 12.42
N SER A 241 -9.33 4.47 12.04
CA SER A 241 -8.99 3.39 12.97
C SER A 241 -7.51 3.04 12.91
N VAL A 242 -6.95 2.64 14.05
CA VAL A 242 -5.55 2.20 14.16
C VAL A 242 -5.49 0.77 14.66
N ILE A 243 -4.71 -0.07 13.99
CA ILE A 243 -4.33 -1.41 14.44
C ILE A 243 -2.84 -1.36 14.77
N ARG A 244 -2.48 -1.50 16.05
CA ARG A 244 -1.10 -1.36 16.53
C ARG A 244 -0.65 -2.52 17.41
N SER A 245 0.67 -2.66 17.52
CA SER A 245 1.33 -3.67 18.35
C SER A 245 2.07 -2.97 19.48
N ILE A 246 1.98 -3.54 20.69
CA ILE A 246 2.82 -3.12 21.84
C ILE A 246 4.21 -3.75 21.81
N ASP A 247 4.37 -4.85 21.07
CA ASP A 247 5.60 -5.62 20.92
C ASP A 247 6.22 -5.39 19.53
N ASP A 248 5.98 -4.22 18.94
CA ASP A 248 6.44 -3.88 17.60
C ASP A 248 7.93 -3.54 17.62
N THR A 249 8.77 -4.50 17.23
CA THR A 249 10.23 -4.31 17.20
C THR A 249 10.74 -3.59 15.94
N ILE A 250 9.85 -3.18 15.04
CA ILE A 250 10.22 -2.50 13.79
C ILE A 250 9.90 -1.02 13.89
N VAL A 251 8.63 -0.65 14.04
CA VAL A 251 8.23 0.76 14.20
C VAL A 251 8.29 1.21 15.66
N GLY A 252 8.19 0.29 16.61
CA GLY A 252 8.15 0.62 18.04
C GLY A 252 6.74 0.83 18.56
N ASN A 253 6.61 0.87 19.89
CA ASN A 253 5.34 1.07 20.57
C ASN A 253 5.09 2.55 20.89
N ILE A 254 6.07 3.22 21.50
CA ILE A 254 6.00 4.60 21.98
C ILE A 254 7.00 5.46 21.20
N ALA A 255 6.52 6.57 20.66
CA ALA A 255 7.29 7.56 19.93
C ALA A 255 8.02 8.52 20.88
N CYS A 256 8.96 9.31 20.35
CA CYS A 256 9.71 10.27 21.17
C CYS A 256 8.87 11.38 21.83
N ASP A 257 7.63 11.59 21.40
CA ASP A 257 6.66 12.52 22.00
C ASP A 257 5.80 11.88 23.11
N GLY A 258 6.09 10.63 23.47
CA GLY A 258 5.37 9.86 24.50
C GLY A 258 4.05 9.25 24.03
N GLN A 259 3.63 9.48 22.78
CA GLN A 259 2.42 8.88 22.22
C GLN A 259 2.72 7.54 21.56
N SER A 260 1.68 6.75 21.26
CA SER A 260 1.91 5.53 20.48
C SER A 260 2.40 5.88 19.07
N VAL A 261 3.41 5.16 18.58
CA VAL A 261 4.00 5.35 17.25
C VAL A 261 2.94 5.33 16.13
N SER A 262 1.97 4.42 16.24
CA SER A 262 0.92 4.25 15.23
C SER A 262 -0.29 5.15 15.43
N SER A 263 -0.37 5.89 16.53
CA SER A 263 -1.53 6.74 16.81
C SER A 263 -1.73 7.81 15.73
N ILE A 264 -2.99 8.15 15.50
CA ILE A 264 -3.43 9.20 14.59
C ILE A 264 -4.28 10.18 15.38
N ASN A 265 -3.96 11.48 15.27
CA ASN A 265 -4.74 12.53 15.92
C ASN A 265 -6.19 12.50 15.41
N GLY A 266 -7.14 12.26 16.32
CA GLY A 266 -8.57 12.16 15.98
C GLY A 266 -9.04 10.77 15.57
N GLN A 267 -8.25 9.71 15.78
CA GLN A 267 -8.71 8.33 15.56
C GLN A 267 -9.96 8.00 16.39
N ASN A 268 -10.90 7.29 15.79
CA ASN A 268 -12.13 6.81 16.42
C ASN A 268 -11.91 5.50 17.18
N ASP A 269 -11.05 4.62 16.66
CA ASP A 269 -10.83 3.30 17.22
C ASP A 269 -9.35 2.96 17.31
N GLU A 270 -9.02 2.18 18.33
CA GLU A 270 -7.73 1.54 18.50
C GLU A 270 -7.91 0.04 18.73
N ILE A 271 -7.11 -0.77 18.05
CA ILE A 271 -7.01 -2.20 18.27
C ILE A 271 -5.55 -2.51 18.57
N VAL A 272 -5.33 -3.19 19.70
CA VAL A 272 -4.00 -3.46 20.24
C VAL A 272 -3.77 -4.97 20.31
N GLY A 273 -2.67 -5.43 19.75
CA GLY A 273 -2.21 -6.82 19.88
C GLY A 273 -1.26 -7.22 18.76
N TYR A 274 -0.78 -8.47 18.81
CA TYR A 274 0.10 -9.08 17.79
C TYR A 274 1.50 -8.47 17.70
N SER A 275 2.43 -9.11 16.99
CA SER A 275 3.75 -8.56 16.63
C SER A 275 3.71 -7.81 15.29
N HIS A 276 4.77 -7.07 14.92
CA HIS A 276 4.79 -6.34 13.63
C HIS A 276 4.43 -7.23 12.43
N PRO A 277 5.06 -8.41 12.21
CA PRO A 277 4.71 -9.26 11.08
C PRO A 277 3.27 -9.79 11.16
N MET A 278 2.78 -10.10 12.36
CA MET A 278 1.42 -10.59 12.55
C MET A 278 0.38 -9.50 12.28
N ILE A 279 0.64 -8.25 12.67
CA ILE A 279 -0.25 -7.14 12.32
C ILE A 279 -0.33 -6.96 10.80
N ILE A 280 0.80 -7.03 10.11
CA ILE A 280 0.81 -6.88 8.65
C ILE A 280 0.07 -8.05 7.99
N TYR A 281 0.38 -9.30 8.33
CA TYR A 281 -0.07 -10.47 7.56
C TYR A 281 -1.28 -11.25 8.12
N ALA A 282 -1.76 -10.94 9.33
CA ALA A 282 -2.83 -11.69 9.99
C ALA A 282 -4.05 -10.85 10.41
N THR A 283 -4.14 -9.58 9.99
CA THR A 283 -5.24 -8.67 10.39
C THR A 283 -6.34 -8.52 9.35
N GLN A 284 -6.34 -9.31 8.27
CA GLN A 284 -7.34 -9.20 7.19
C GLN A 284 -8.80 -9.32 7.68
N ASP A 285 -9.08 -10.14 8.70
CA ASP A 285 -10.41 -10.26 9.30
C ASP A 285 -10.82 -9.00 10.06
N ILE A 286 -9.90 -8.45 10.86
CA ILE A 286 -10.10 -7.21 11.61
C ILE A 286 -10.34 -6.04 10.65
N ILE A 287 -9.50 -5.91 9.62
CA ILE A 287 -9.63 -4.87 8.59
C ILE A 287 -11.00 -4.98 7.91
N TYR A 288 -11.41 -6.20 7.53
CA TYR A 288 -12.74 -6.44 6.95
C TYR A 288 -13.87 -6.02 7.89
N ARG A 289 -13.81 -6.39 9.18
CA ARG A 289 -14.83 -6.01 10.16
C ARG A 289 -14.95 -4.50 10.33
N ILE A 290 -13.82 -3.78 10.41
CA ILE A 290 -13.83 -2.32 10.49
C ILE A 290 -14.50 -1.70 9.28
N ILE A 291 -14.15 -2.15 8.07
CA ILE A 291 -14.71 -1.66 6.80
C ILE A 291 -16.22 -1.91 6.70
N GLN A 292 -16.68 -3.06 7.21
CA GLN A 292 -18.10 -3.42 7.25
C GLN A 292 -18.87 -2.78 8.41
N GLY A 293 -18.21 -2.06 9.33
CA GLY A 293 -18.85 -1.52 10.53
C GLY A 293 -19.29 -2.60 11.54
N LEU A 294 -18.65 -3.77 11.50
CA LEU A 294 -18.92 -4.87 12.43
C LEU A 294 -18.17 -4.64 13.75
N LYS A 295 -18.70 -5.20 14.85
CA LYS A 295 -18.01 -5.21 16.14
C LYS A 295 -16.81 -6.17 16.10
N ASN A 296 -15.70 -5.73 16.69
CA ASN A 296 -14.48 -6.50 16.88
C ASN A 296 -14.50 -7.22 18.22
#